data_AF-A0AA40WYT6-F1
#
_entry.id   AF-A0AA40WYT6-F1
#
_cell.length_a   1.000
_cell.length_b   1.000
_cell.length_c   1.000
_cell.angle_alpha   90.00
_cell.angle_beta   90.00
_cell.angle_gamma   90.00
#
_symmetry.space_group_name_H-M   'P 1'
#
loop_
_entity.id
_entity.type
_entity.pdbx_description
1 polymer ?
#
loop_
_entity_poly.entity_id
_entity_poly.type
_entity_poly.pdbx_seq_one_letter_code
_entity_poly.pdbx_strand_id
1 'polypeptide(L)'
;MEQLAKMPFKEFSIDWRTKAKISSNNAARFFNMNPLQEIHGEEVGRTNREMILFRANRIAIKNGDKKPFRENDADKNYVDFTEEQRVLIIDALNEISHFGRNLPAFIPIADCRINI
;
A
#
# COMPACT_ATOMS: atom_id res chain seq x y z
N MET A 1 17.85 29.17 24.79
CA MET A 1 16.54 28.56 25.08
C MET A 1 15.78 28.49 23.77
N GLU A 2 15.59 27.31 23.20
CA GLU A 2 14.70 27.14 22.05
C GLU A 2 13.27 27.48 22.49
N GLN A 3 12.64 28.43 21.80
CA GLN A 3 11.22 28.71 22.00
C GLN A 3 10.42 27.53 21.44
N LEU A 4 9.73 26.80 22.33
CA LEU A 4 8.72 25.82 21.94
C LEU A 4 7.57 26.55 21.22
N ALA A 5 7.58 26.51 19.90
CA ALA A 5 6.50 27.05 19.09
C ALA A 5 5.21 26.24 19.35
N LYS A 6 4.15 26.92 19.81
CA LYS A 6 2.84 26.30 19.93
C LYS A 6 2.24 26.14 18.54
N MET A 7 2.07 24.89 18.12
CA MET A 7 1.47 24.52 16.85
C MET A 7 0.09 23.88 17.07
N PRO A 8 -0.92 24.18 16.25
CA PRO A 8 -2.19 23.46 16.26
C PRO A 8 -1.98 21.94 16.07
N PHE A 9 -2.71 21.11 16.81
CA PHE A 9 -2.52 19.65 16.80
C PHE A 9 -2.57 19.03 15.39
N LYS A 10 -3.39 19.58 14.49
CA LYS A 10 -3.47 19.18 13.08
C LYS A 10 -2.15 19.40 12.34
N GLU A 11 -1.55 20.58 12.48
CA GLU A 11 -0.28 20.94 11.85
C GLU A 11 0.87 20.15 12.46
N PHE A 12 0.84 19.92 13.77
CA PHE A 12 1.81 19.07 14.47
C PHE A 12 1.78 17.65 13.93
N SER A 13 0.58 17.10 13.74
CA SER A 13 0.42 15.75 13.19
C SER A 13 0.96 15.64 11.76
N ILE A 14 0.81 16.69 10.93
CA ILE A 14 1.34 16.73 9.56
C ILE A 14 2.86 16.83 9.59
N ASP A 15 3.40 17.81 10.31
CA ASP A 15 4.84 18.05 10.42
C ASP A 15 5.57 16.84 11.02
N TRP A 16 5.03 16.25 12.08
CA TRP A 16 5.56 15.04 12.69
C TRP A 16 5.52 13.85 11.73
N ARG A 17 4.41 13.62 11.00
CA ARG A 17 4.33 12.53 10.01
C ARG A 17 5.32 12.72 8.87
N THR A 18 5.49 13.94 8.38
CA THR A 18 6.47 14.27 7.33
C THR A 18 7.90 14.04 7.83
N LYS A 19 8.24 14.55 9.03
CA LYS A 19 9.57 14.38 9.65
C LYS A 19 9.89 12.93 9.99
N ALA A 20 8.91 12.18 10.47
CA ALA A 20 9.03 10.75 10.74
C ALA A 20 8.96 9.88 9.47
N LYS A 21 8.81 10.49 8.27
CA LYS A 21 8.61 9.82 6.98
C LYS A 21 7.41 8.85 6.98
N ILE A 22 6.44 9.08 7.87
CA ILE A 22 5.15 8.36 7.94
C ILE A 22 4.25 8.76 6.75
N SER A 23 4.67 9.72 5.93
CA SER A 23 4.08 10.00 4.61
C SER A 23 4.25 8.87 3.59
N SER A 24 5.05 7.84 3.87
CA SER A 24 5.08 6.65 3.02
C SER A 24 3.79 5.87 3.25
N ASN A 25 2.78 6.11 2.40
CA ASN A 25 1.63 5.24 2.24
C ASN A 25 2.13 3.78 2.22
N ASN A 26 1.84 3.01 3.27
CA ASN A 26 2.46 1.69 3.42
C ASN A 26 1.99 0.76 2.32
N ALA A 27 0.72 0.87 1.91
CA ALA A 27 0.18 0.14 0.78
C ALA A 27 0.98 0.43 -0.49
N ALA A 28 1.25 1.71 -0.77
CA ALA A 28 2.07 2.12 -1.91
C ALA A 28 3.49 1.59 -1.82
N ARG A 29 4.11 1.62 -0.63
CA ARG A 29 5.47 1.11 -0.42
C ARG A 29 5.54 -0.40 -0.65
N PHE A 30 4.64 -1.16 -0.03
CA PHE A 30 4.63 -2.62 -0.17
C PHE A 30 4.27 -3.07 -1.58
N PHE A 31 3.36 -2.34 -2.24
CA PHE A 31 3.00 -2.63 -3.63
C PHE A 31 4.12 -2.23 -4.61
N ASN A 32 4.68 -1.03 -4.51
CA ASN A 32 5.66 -0.49 -5.47
C ASN A 32 7.09 -1.00 -5.23
N MET A 33 7.63 -0.79 -4.02
CA MET A 33 9.02 -1.14 -3.70
C MET A 33 9.20 -2.64 -3.54
N ASN A 34 8.17 -3.32 -3.00
CA ASN A 34 8.14 -4.77 -2.76
C ASN A 34 9.47 -5.33 -2.20
N PRO A 35 9.58 -5.63 -0.89
CA PRO A 35 10.84 -6.03 -0.25
C PRO A 35 11.59 -7.18 -0.93
N LEU A 36 10.88 -8.06 -1.66
CA LEU A 36 11.50 -9.16 -2.40
C LEU A 36 12.17 -8.71 -3.70
N GLN A 37 11.75 -7.59 -4.30
CA GLN A 37 12.37 -7.01 -5.49
C GLN A 37 13.81 -6.56 -5.21
N GLU A 38 14.05 -5.91 -4.07
CA GLU A 38 15.39 -5.45 -3.69
C GLU A 38 16.37 -6.60 -3.44
N ILE A 39 15.85 -7.75 -2.99
CA ILE A 39 16.65 -8.93 -2.62
C ILE A 39 16.81 -9.90 -3.79
N HIS A 40 15.78 -10.05 -4.62
CA HIS A 40 15.69 -11.12 -5.62
C HIS A 40 15.49 -10.63 -7.06
N GLY A 41 15.44 -9.32 -7.29
CA GLY A 41 15.36 -8.72 -8.63
C GLY A 41 13.93 -8.39 -9.10
N GLU A 42 13.85 -7.72 -10.26
CA GLU A 42 12.59 -7.17 -10.81
C GLU A 42 11.54 -8.23 -11.13
N GLU A 43 11.94 -9.41 -11.60
CA GLU A 43 11.02 -10.50 -11.94
C GLU A 43 10.23 -10.98 -10.73
N VAL A 44 10.91 -11.21 -9.60
CA VAL A 44 10.26 -11.56 -8.32
C VAL A 44 9.39 -10.41 -7.80
N GLY A 45 9.84 -9.17 -8.03
CA GLY A 45 9.05 -7.96 -7.79
C GLY A 45 7.70 -7.98 -8.49
N ARG A 46 7.72 -8.29 -9.79
CA ARG A 46 6.54 -8.39 -10.65
C ARG A 46 5.63 -9.55 -10.23
N THR A 47 6.16 -10.76 -10.03
CA THR A 47 5.36 -11.93 -9.63
C THR A 47 4.59 -11.69 -8.33
N ASN A 48 5.20 -11.01 -7.36
CA ASN A 48 4.49 -10.69 -6.12
C ASN A 48 3.42 -9.61 -6.31
N ARG A 49 3.63 -8.61 -7.18
CA ARG A 49 2.56 -7.67 -7.58
C ARG A 49 1.40 -8.41 -8.27
N GLU A 50 1.70 -9.34 -9.17
CA GLU A 50 0.69 -10.20 -9.82
C GLU A 50 -0.09 -11.03 -8.80
N MET A 51 0.58 -11.59 -7.79
CA MET A 51 -0.05 -12.33 -6.70
C MET A 51 -1.00 -11.45 -5.87
N ILE A 52 -0.58 -10.23 -5.51
CA ILE A 52 -1.42 -9.25 -4.79
C ILE A 52 -2.67 -8.93 -5.61
N LEU A 53 -2.51 -8.60 -6.90
CA LEU A 53 -3.63 -8.27 -7.79
C LEU A 53 -4.56 -9.47 -8.03
N PHE A 54 -4.01 -10.68 -8.12
CA PHE A 54 -4.79 -11.90 -8.20
C PHE A 54 -5.64 -12.09 -6.93
N ARG A 55 -5.08 -11.84 -5.75
CA ARG A 55 -5.81 -11.95 -4.50
C ARG A 55 -6.90 -10.87 -4.37
N ALA A 56 -6.59 -9.64 -4.73
CA ALA A 56 -7.53 -8.53 -4.77
C ALA A 56 -8.73 -8.83 -5.68
N ASN A 57 -8.48 -9.46 -6.84
CA ASN A 57 -9.53 -9.96 -7.72
C ASN A 57 -10.43 -11.02 -7.06
N ARG A 58 -9.86 -11.95 -6.27
CA ARG A 58 -10.65 -12.95 -5.54
C ARG A 58 -11.54 -12.31 -4.47
N ILE A 59 -11.05 -11.27 -3.80
CA ILE A 59 -11.83 -10.51 -2.81
C ILE A 59 -13.01 -9.80 -3.50
N ALA A 60 -12.75 -9.12 -4.62
CA ALA A 60 -13.81 -8.47 -5.41
C ALA A 60 -14.91 -9.47 -5.82
N ILE A 61 -14.53 -10.63 -6.35
CA ILE A 61 -15.49 -11.69 -6.74
C ILE A 61 -16.31 -12.18 -5.54
N LYS A 62 -15.68 -12.36 -4.37
CA LYS A 62 -16.37 -12.78 -3.15
C LYS A 62 -17.40 -11.74 -2.69
N ASN A 63 -17.15 -10.47 -2.95
CA ASN A 63 -18.05 -9.36 -2.65
C ASN A 63 -19.14 -9.15 -3.72
N GLY A 64 -19.13 -9.93 -4.80
CA GLY A 64 -20.10 -9.84 -5.90
C GLY A 64 -19.67 -8.90 -7.04
N ASP A 65 -18.45 -8.36 -6.99
CA ASP A 65 -17.92 -7.44 -8.00
C ASP A 65 -17.22 -8.17 -9.16
N LYS A 66 -17.09 -7.48 -10.30
CA LYS A 66 -16.29 -7.95 -11.43
C LYS A 66 -14.80 -7.84 -11.12
N LYS A 67 -13.99 -8.74 -11.68
CA LYS A 67 -12.52 -8.75 -11.62
C LYS A 67 -11.92 -7.40 -12.08
N PRO A 68 -11.42 -6.53 -11.18
CA PRO A 68 -10.99 -5.18 -11.58
C PRO A 68 -9.53 -5.09 -12.09
N PHE A 69 -8.70 -6.13 -11.88
CA PHE A 69 -7.28 -6.11 -12.26
C PHE A 69 -6.93 -7.14 -13.35
N ARG A 70 -6.03 -6.76 -14.25
CA ARG A 70 -5.44 -7.56 -15.34
C ARG A 70 -3.95 -7.84 -15.06
N GLU A 71 -3.35 -8.76 -15.81
CA GLU A 71 -1.93 -9.13 -15.63
C GLU A 71 -0.98 -7.94 -15.84
N ASN A 72 -1.22 -7.13 -16.88
CA ASN A 72 -0.41 -5.94 -17.17
C ASN A 72 -0.53 -4.83 -16.11
N ASP A 73 -1.50 -4.92 -15.19
CA ASP A 73 -1.59 -3.96 -14.09
C ASP A 73 -0.46 -4.13 -13.08
N ALA A 74 0.27 -5.26 -13.10
CA ALA A 74 1.45 -5.46 -12.26
C ALA A 74 2.62 -4.52 -12.61
N ASP A 75 2.57 -3.85 -13.76
CA ASP A 75 3.57 -2.86 -14.17
C ASP A 75 3.20 -1.41 -13.75
N LYS A 76 2.01 -1.22 -13.19
CA LYS A 76 1.54 0.09 -12.71
C LYS A 76 2.07 0.39 -11.31
N ASN A 77 2.15 1.68 -10.98
CA ASN A 77 2.36 2.09 -9.60
C ASN A 77 1.04 2.11 -8.85
N TYR A 78 1.09 1.95 -7.52
CA TYR A 78 -0.05 2.02 -6.62
C TYR A 78 -0.90 3.28 -6.80
N VAL A 79 -0.25 4.39 -7.16
CA VAL A 79 -0.92 5.69 -7.34
C VAL A 79 -1.78 5.75 -8.60
N ASP A 80 -1.54 4.89 -9.57
CA ASP A 80 -2.25 4.85 -10.86
C ASP A 80 -3.60 4.12 -10.77
N PHE A 81 -3.88 3.46 -9.64
CA PHE A 81 -5.15 2.78 -9.37
C PHE A 81 -6.20 3.75 -8.80
N THR A 82 -7.48 3.44 -9.04
CA THR A 82 -8.59 4.18 -8.41
C THR A 82 -8.63 3.94 -6.90
N GLU A 83 -9.38 4.77 -6.15
CA GLU A 83 -9.51 4.59 -4.70
C GLU A 83 -10.12 3.23 -4.34
N GLU A 84 -11.12 2.77 -5.08
CA GLU A 84 -11.77 1.46 -4.88
C GLU A 84 -10.79 0.32 -5.14
N GLN A 85 -9.97 0.44 -6.19
CA GLN A 85 -8.92 -0.53 -6.49
C GLN A 85 -7.84 -0.54 -5.40
N ARG A 86 -7.45 0.63 -4.89
CA ARG A 86 -6.47 0.76 -3.80
C ARG A 86 -6.95 0.12 -2.50
N VAL A 87 -8.25 0.16 -2.20
CA VAL A 87 -8.85 -0.56 -1.06
C VAL A 87 -8.69 -2.07 -1.25
N LEU A 88 -9.03 -2.61 -2.43
CA LEU A 88 -8.87 -4.04 -2.71
C LEU A 88 -7.41 -4.51 -2.63
N ILE A 89 -6.46 -3.66 -3.04
CA ILE A 89 -5.03 -3.94 -2.90
C ILE A 89 -4.62 -3.99 -1.42
N ILE A 90 -5.14 -3.08 -0.58
CA ILE A 90 -4.89 -3.10 0.87
C ILE A 90 -5.48 -4.35 1.51
N ASP A 91 -6.71 -4.72 1.18
CA ASP A 91 -7.34 -5.93 1.71
C ASP A 91 -6.55 -7.17 1.31
N ALA A 92 -6.06 -7.24 0.06
CA ALA A 92 -5.20 -8.31 -0.39
C ALA A 92 -3.87 -8.35 0.37
N LEU A 93 -3.20 -7.21 0.57
CA LEU A 93 -1.97 -7.11 1.35
C LEU A 93 -2.17 -7.57 2.80
N ASN A 94 -3.31 -7.20 3.40
CA ASN A 94 -3.70 -7.61 4.74
C ASN A 94 -4.07 -9.09 4.82
N GLU A 95 -4.70 -9.69 3.81
CA GLU A 95 -4.87 -11.14 3.78
C GLU A 95 -3.52 -11.84 3.64
N ILE A 96 -2.63 -11.30 2.81
CA ILE A 96 -1.32 -11.87 2.53
C ILE A 96 -0.40 -11.78 3.77
N SER A 97 -0.47 -10.72 4.56
CA SER A 97 0.34 -10.53 5.77
C SER A 97 0.21 -11.63 6.80
N HIS A 98 -0.89 -12.39 6.78
CA HIS A 98 -1.09 -13.53 7.68
C HIS A 98 -0.22 -14.75 7.30
N PHE A 99 0.45 -14.75 6.14
CA PHE A 99 1.22 -15.91 5.65
C PHE A 99 2.74 -15.86 5.91
N GLY A 100 3.35 -14.78 6.43
CA GLY A 100 4.80 -14.80 6.75
C GLY A 100 5.50 -13.48 7.10
N ARG A 101 6.75 -13.59 7.59
CA ARG A 101 7.56 -12.53 8.26
C ARG A 101 8.08 -11.38 7.37
N ASN A 102 8.04 -11.47 6.03
CA ASN A 102 8.52 -10.43 5.11
C ASN A 102 7.40 -9.56 4.52
N LEU A 103 6.22 -9.62 5.13
CA LEU A 103 4.99 -9.01 4.63
C LEU A 103 4.54 -7.88 5.57
N PRO A 104 3.75 -6.91 5.06
CA PRO A 104 3.34 -5.76 5.84
C PRO A 104 2.72 -6.15 7.19
N ALA A 105 3.01 -5.42 8.26
CA ALA A 105 2.05 -5.35 9.36
C ALA A 105 0.72 -4.80 8.82
N PHE A 106 -0.41 -5.13 9.48
CA PHE A 106 -1.74 -4.68 9.07
C PHE A 106 -1.74 -3.22 8.60
N ILE A 107 -2.17 -2.99 7.36
CA ILE A 107 -2.24 -1.69 6.71
C ILE A 107 -3.65 -1.14 6.90
N PRO A 108 -3.82 0.04 7.51
CA PRO A 108 -5.14 0.64 7.69
C PRO A 108 -5.74 1.05 6.34
N ILE A 109 -7.06 0.94 6.19
CA ILE A 109 -7.78 1.39 4.98
C ILE A 109 -7.54 2.89 4.71
N ALA A 110 -7.21 3.69 5.73
CA ALA A 110 -6.83 5.09 5.56
C ALA A 110 -5.64 5.31 4.61
N ASP A 111 -4.77 4.30 4.45
CA ASP A 111 -3.67 4.31 3.49
C ASP A 111 -4.15 4.10 2.04
N CYS A 112 -5.45 3.90 1.78
CA CYS A 112 -5.97 3.88 0.40
C CYS A 112 -5.91 5.26 -0.25
N ARG A 113 -5.82 6.33 0.56
CA ARG A 113 -5.75 7.71 0.09
C ARG A 113 -4.30 8.11 -0.14
N ILE A 114 -4.04 8.73 -1.29
CA ILE A 114 -2.77 9.38 -1.53
C ILE A 114 -2.83 10.73 -0.79
N ASN A 115 -2.07 10.87 0.29
CA ASN A 115 -1.79 12.18 0.85
C ASN A 115 -0.72 12.83 -0.06
N ILE A 116 -1.19 13.62 -1.03
CA ILE A 116 -0.34 14.48 -1.86
C ILE A 116 0.08 15.70 -1.03
#